data_AF-A0A1V4EN56-F1
#
_entry.id   AF-A0A1V4EN56-F1
#
_cell.length_a   1.000
_cell.length_b   1.000
_cell.length_c   1.000
_cell.angle_alpha   90.00
_cell.angle_beta   90.00
_cell.angle_gamma   90.00
#
_symmetry.space_group_name_H-M   'P 1'
#
loop_
_entity.id
_entity.type
_entity.pdbx_description
1 polymer ?
#
loop_
_entity_poly.entity_id
_entity_poly.type
_entity_poly.pdbx_seq_one_letter_code
_entity_poly.pdbx_strand_id
1 'polypeptide(L)'
;MVKNVRPVYSLTSGKWGNEVDVTLWRGDAGPRGEWHYWATLTGRTRPGDEVWLNVWPPGGGPWHRCGPFPVSREGQAVSSPMAVWRDFTLVRACGRHDDVSACGRDKGAMVD
;
A
#
# COMPACT_ATOMS: atom_id res chain seq x y z
N MET A 1 3.91 9.06 -17.18
CA MET A 1 4.71 7.91 -16.73
C MET A 1 5.29 8.23 -15.37
N VAL A 2 5.10 7.36 -14.38
CA VAL A 2 5.68 7.51 -13.03
C VAL A 2 7.17 7.19 -13.12
N LYS A 3 8.02 8.04 -12.54
CA LYS A 3 9.47 7.89 -12.55
C LYS A 3 9.98 7.52 -11.16
N ASN A 4 11.23 7.07 -11.05
CA ASN A 4 11.90 6.80 -9.77
C ASN A 4 11.10 5.89 -8.82
N VAL A 5 10.42 4.90 -9.39
CA VAL A 5 9.58 3.95 -8.65
C VAL A 5 10.44 3.11 -7.73
N ARG A 6 10.08 3.06 -6.46
CA ARG A 6 10.76 2.23 -5.45
C ARG A 6 9.78 1.74 -4.38
N PRO A 7 10.04 0.56 -3.78
CA PRO A 7 9.36 0.18 -2.57
C PRO A 7 9.84 1.10 -1.44
N VAL A 8 8.90 1.68 -0.69
CA VAL A 8 9.20 2.49 0.50
C VAL A 8 8.89 1.75 1.78
N TYR A 9 8.13 0.66 1.67
CA TYR A 9 7.89 -0.29 2.73
C TYR A 9 7.52 -1.64 2.13
N SER A 10 7.99 -2.73 2.73
CA SER A 10 7.49 -4.08 2.47
C SER A 10 7.31 -4.79 3.80
N LEU A 11 6.19 -5.51 3.93
CA LEU A 11 5.85 -6.34 5.07
C LEU A 11 5.48 -7.72 4.61
N THR A 12 6.29 -8.67 5.05
CA THR A 12 5.89 -10.04 5.22
C THR A 12 5.42 -10.20 6.67
N SER A 13 4.11 -10.33 6.89
CA SER A 13 3.60 -10.48 8.25
C SER A 13 3.86 -11.90 8.73
N GLY A 14 4.54 -12.06 9.86
CA GLY A 14 4.68 -13.36 10.53
C GLY A 14 3.33 -13.99 10.91
N LYS A 15 2.26 -13.18 11.01
CA LYS A 15 0.90 -13.67 11.23
C LYS A 15 0.32 -14.42 10.02
N TRP A 16 0.90 -14.23 8.84
CA TRP A 16 0.53 -14.89 7.59
C TRP A 16 1.45 -16.07 7.28
N GLY A 17 2.22 -16.57 8.25
CA GLY A 17 3.21 -17.63 8.01
C GLY A 17 4.30 -17.24 7.01
N ASN A 18 4.48 -15.94 6.76
CA ASN A 18 5.30 -15.39 5.68
C ASN A 18 4.86 -15.80 4.26
N GLU A 19 3.58 -16.08 4.05
CA GLU A 19 3.04 -16.54 2.76
C GLU A 19 2.83 -15.42 1.74
N VAL A 20 2.49 -14.22 2.20
CA VAL A 20 2.21 -13.06 1.36
C VAL A 20 2.97 -11.82 1.81
N ASP A 21 3.25 -10.96 0.83
CA ASP A 21 3.95 -9.70 1.00
C ASP A 21 3.02 -8.54 0.65
N VAL A 22 2.89 -7.58 1.56
CA VAL A 22 2.28 -6.28 1.26
C VAL A 22 3.38 -5.24 1.07
N THR A 23 3.42 -4.64 -0.12
CA THR A 23 4.43 -3.62 -0.46
C THR A 23 3.76 -2.28 -0.71
N LEU A 24 4.29 -1.23 -0.06
CA LEU A 24 3.99 0.15 -0.38
C LEU A 24 5.02 0.65 -1.39
N TRP A 25 4.54 1.07 -2.55
CA TRP A 25 5.35 1.66 -3.59
C TRP A 25 5.18 3.18 -3.60
N ARG A 26 6.26 3.87 -3.96
CA ARG A 26 6.27 5.30 -4.25
C ARG A 26 6.96 5.55 -5.58
N GLY A 27 6.45 6.48 -6.36
CA GLY A 27 7.17 7.07 -7.48
C GLY A 27 6.80 8.52 -7.70
N ASP A 28 7.59 9.20 -8.53
CA ASP A 28 7.45 10.62 -8.81
C ASP A 28 6.28 10.89 -9.75
N ALA A 29 5.48 11.89 -9.40
CA ALA A 29 4.30 12.31 -10.13
C ALA A 29 4.48 13.72 -10.68
N GLY A 30 5.09 13.80 -11.86
CA GLY A 30 5.16 15.07 -12.59
C GLY A 30 6.09 16.12 -11.97
N PRO A 31 6.10 17.34 -12.55
CA PRO A 31 7.14 18.35 -12.31
C PRO A 31 6.97 19.15 -11.01
N ARG A 32 5.90 18.92 -10.25
CA ARG A 32 5.52 19.74 -9.07
C ARG A 32 5.83 19.08 -7.73
N GLY A 33 6.65 18.02 -7.73
CA GLY A 33 7.03 17.28 -6.52
C GLY A 33 5.91 16.42 -5.93
N GLU A 34 4.89 16.08 -6.73
CA GLU A 34 3.84 15.17 -6.28
C GLU A 34 4.39 13.74 -6.23
N TRP A 35 3.80 12.91 -5.37
CA TRP A 35 4.13 11.49 -5.26
C TRP A 35 2.92 10.63 -5.64
N HIS A 36 3.17 9.53 -6.35
CA HIS A 36 2.20 8.45 -6.51
C HIS A 36 2.49 7.35 -5.51
N TYR A 37 1.47 6.93 -4.78
CA TYR A 37 1.52 5.76 -3.91
C TYR A 37 0.54 4.69 -4.37
N TRP A 38 0.94 3.44 -4.23
CA TRP A 38 0.06 2.30 -4.39
C TRP A 38 0.54 1.13 -3.52
N ALA A 39 -0.40 0.26 -3.17
CA ALA A 39 -0.12 -0.93 -2.41
C ALA A 39 -0.24 -2.16 -3.32
N THR A 40 0.66 -3.11 -3.18
CA THR A 40 0.58 -4.42 -3.84
C THR A 40 0.53 -5.54 -2.82
N LEU A 41 -0.23 -6.60 -3.12
CA LEU A 41 -0.19 -7.87 -2.42
C LEU A 41 0.30 -8.95 -3.38
N THR A 42 1.35 -9.67 -2.97
CA THR A 42 2.01 -10.72 -3.76
C THR A 42 2.33 -11.94 -2.90
N GLY A 43 2.74 -13.05 -3.52
CA GLY A 43 3.09 -14.29 -2.82
C GLY A 43 2.03 -15.37 -3.03
N ARG A 44 1.81 -16.23 -2.03
CA ARG A 44 0.79 -17.30 -2.06
C ARG A 44 -0.61 -16.75 -1.73
N THR A 45 -1.05 -15.78 -2.52
CA THR A 45 -2.37 -15.17 -2.34
C THR A 45 -3.49 -16.15 -2.69
N ARG A 46 -4.64 -16.01 -2.05
CA ARG A 46 -5.82 -16.85 -2.26
C ARG A 46 -7.04 -16.00 -2.60
N PRO A 47 -8.06 -16.55 -3.29
CA PRO A 47 -9.32 -15.85 -3.50
C PRO A 47 -9.89 -15.33 -2.18
N GLY A 48 -10.21 -14.04 -2.14
CA GLY A 48 -10.66 -13.37 -0.93
C GLY A 48 -9.56 -12.68 -0.12
N ASP A 49 -8.28 -12.86 -0.43
CA ASP A 49 -7.24 -11.95 0.07
C ASP A 49 -7.44 -10.54 -0.50
N GLU A 50 -6.96 -9.51 0.19
CA GLU A 50 -7.22 -8.12 -0.19
C GLU A 50 -6.02 -7.21 0.02
N VAL A 51 -5.93 -6.18 -0.80
CA VAL A 51 -4.98 -5.06 -0.62
C VAL A 51 -5.72 -3.72 -0.62
N TRP A 52 -5.27 -2.78 0.20
CA TRP A 52 -5.75 -1.40 0.17
C TRP A 52 -4.66 -0.43 0.57
N LEU A 53 -4.87 0.83 0.20
CA LEU A 53 -4.06 1.95 0.65
C LEU A 53 -4.84 2.73 1.71
N ASN A 54 -4.19 3.04 2.82
CA ASN A 54 -4.70 3.99 3.80
C ASN A 54 -3.82 5.24 3.77
N VAL A 55 -4.48 6.38 3.76
CA VAL A 55 -3.87 7.67 3.51
C VAL A 55 -4.31 8.69 4.57
N TRP A 56 -3.36 9.39 5.19
CA TRP A 56 -3.65 10.40 6.20
C TRP A 56 -3.73 11.79 5.55
N PRO A 57 -4.85 12.52 5.67
CA PRO A 57 -5.02 13.81 5.01
C PRO A 57 -4.12 14.90 5.61
N PRO A 58 -3.65 15.87 4.82
CA PRO A 58 -2.98 17.06 5.34
C PRO A 58 -3.94 17.85 6.25
N GLY A 59 -3.45 18.32 7.39
CA GLY A 59 -4.25 19.05 8.38
C GLY A 59 -4.92 18.18 9.45
N GLY A 60 -4.73 16.86 9.40
CA GLY A 60 -5.33 15.92 10.38
C GLY A 60 -6.75 15.50 10.01
N GLY A 61 -7.17 14.35 10.54
CA GLY A 61 -8.48 13.77 10.23
C GLY A 61 -8.46 12.23 10.23
N PRO A 62 -9.58 11.59 9.86
CA PRO A 62 -9.60 10.14 9.71
C PRO A 62 -8.74 9.69 8.53
N TRP A 63 -8.18 8.49 8.63
CA TRP A 63 -7.53 7.83 7.49
C TRP A 63 -8.55 7.64 6.35
N HIS A 64 -8.20 8.10 5.16
CA HIS A 64 -8.92 7.74 3.93
C HIS A 64 -8.45 6.38 3.43
N ARG A 65 -9.40 5.50 3.11
CA ARG A 65 -9.14 4.18 2.55
C ARG A 65 -9.41 4.17 1.06
N CYS A 66 -8.45 3.69 0.28
CA CYS A 66 -8.62 3.33 -1.13
C CYS A 66 -8.56 1.79 -1.26
N GLY A 67 -9.72 1.16 -1.45
CA GLY A 67 -9.90 -0.30 -1.46
C GLY A 67 -10.95 -0.77 -0.45
N PRO A 68 -11.08 -2.09 -0.21
CA PRO A 68 -10.15 -3.15 -0.64
C PRO A 68 -10.25 -3.55 -2.12
N PHE A 69 -9.14 -4.08 -2.63
CA PHE A 69 -9.04 -4.71 -3.94
C PHE A 69 -8.77 -6.20 -3.74
N PRO A 70 -9.73 -7.07 -4.11
CA PRO A 70 -9.65 -8.49 -3.81
C PRO A 70 -8.79 -9.24 -4.83
N VAL A 71 -8.15 -10.29 -4.33
CA VAL A 71 -7.61 -11.40 -5.11
C VAL A 71 -8.79 -12.26 -5.58
N SER A 72 -8.90 -12.48 -6.88
CA SER A 72 -9.98 -13.27 -7.49
C SER A 72 -9.55 -14.69 -7.86
N ARG A 73 -8.24 -14.95 -7.95
CA ARG A 73 -7.67 -16.28 -8.23
C ARG A 73 -6.42 -16.52 -7.40
N GLU A 74 -6.14 -17.77 -7.11
CA GLU A 74 -4.95 -18.19 -6.38
C GLU A 74 -3.65 -17.70 -7.07
N GLY A 75 -2.70 -17.24 -6.26
CA GLY A 75 -1.41 -16.71 -6.70
C GLY A 75 -1.47 -15.38 -7.45
N GLN A 76 -2.64 -14.73 -7.56
CA GLN A 76 -2.74 -13.43 -8.23
C GLN A 76 -2.09 -12.34 -7.40
N ALA A 77 -1.17 -11.61 -8.03
CA ALA A 77 -0.75 -10.30 -7.58
C ALA A 77 -1.86 -9.27 -7.82
N VAL A 78 -2.19 -8.49 -6.80
CA VAL A 78 -3.17 -7.40 -6.87
C VAL A 78 -2.52 -6.10 -6.46
N SER A 79 -2.93 -5.00 -7.10
CA SER A 79 -2.52 -3.64 -6.77
C SER A 79 -3.75 -2.80 -6.47
N SER A 80 -3.64 -1.88 -5.51
CA SER A 80 -4.54 -0.74 -5.46
C SER A 80 -4.31 0.16 -6.69
N PRO A 81 -5.31 0.96 -7.08
CA PRO A 81 -5.10 2.13 -7.93
C PRO A 81 -4.02 3.04 -7.34
N MET A 82 -3.36 3.77 -8.23
CA MET A 82 -2.41 4.80 -7.82
C MET A 82 -3.18 5.97 -7.23
N ALA A 83 -2.79 6.37 -6.02
CA ALA A 83 -3.24 7.61 -5.41
C ALA A 83 -2.18 8.70 -5.70
N VAL A 84 -2.58 9.74 -6.43
CA VAL A 84 -1.74 10.90 -6.77
C VAL A 84 -1.92 11.97 -5.72
N TRP A 85 -0.88 12.26 -4.92
CA TRP A 85 -1.08 13.22 -3.83
C TRP A 85 0.18 13.98 -3.45
N ARG A 86 -0.04 15.27 -3.17
CA ARG A 86 0.98 16.30 -3.08
C ARG A 86 1.51 16.51 -1.66
N ASP A 87 0.66 16.33 -0.65
CA ASP A 87 0.90 16.87 0.70
C ASP A 87 0.72 15.86 1.85
N PHE A 88 0.75 14.54 1.58
CA PHE A 88 0.51 13.58 2.66
C PHE A 88 1.64 13.50 3.66
N THR A 89 1.24 13.56 4.92
CA THR A 89 2.09 13.36 6.07
C THR A 89 2.37 11.86 6.28
N LEU A 90 1.41 10.96 5.99
CA LEU A 90 1.57 9.52 6.21
C LEU A 90 0.75 8.68 5.22
N VAL A 91 1.39 7.66 4.64
CA VAL A 91 0.74 6.65 3.77
C VAL A 91 1.12 5.25 4.26
N ARG A 92 0.15 4.34 4.27
CA ARG A 92 0.38 2.92 4.59
C ARG A 92 -0.29 1.99 3.59
N ALA A 93 0.44 0.96 3.18
CA ALA A 93 -0.12 -0.20 2.50
C ALA A 93 -0.66 -1.16 3.55
N CYS A 94 -1.81 -1.76 3.25
CA CYS A 94 -2.42 -2.76 4.09
C CYS A 94 -2.91 -3.93 3.24
N GLY A 95 -2.95 -5.10 3.85
CA GLY A 95 -3.52 -6.28 3.25
C GLY A 95 -4.20 -7.17 4.27
N ARG A 96 -5.02 -8.08 3.75
CA ARG A 96 -5.67 -9.16 4.49
C ARG A 96 -5.33 -10.47 3.82
N HIS A 97 -4.97 -11.44 4.65
CA HIS A 97 -4.73 -12.82 4.26
C HIS A 97 -5.19 -13.75 5.37
N ASP A 98 -5.95 -14.78 5.01
CA ASP A 98 -6.61 -15.71 5.96
C ASP A 98 -7.30 -14.96 7.12
N ASP A 99 -8.10 -13.94 6.76
CA ASP A 99 -8.85 -13.03 7.66
C ASP A 99 -8.04 -12.17 8.63
N VAL A 100 -6.72 -12.26 8.59
CA VAL A 100 -5.83 -11.41 9.40
C VAL A 100 -5.37 -10.21 8.57
N SER A 101 -5.63 -9.01 9.09
CA SER A 101 -5.14 -7.77 8.48
C SER A 101 -3.80 -7.31 9.05
N ALA A 102 -2.93 -6.80 8.19
CA ALA A 102 -1.70 -6.12 8.59
C ALA A 102 -1.43 -4.92 7.68
N CYS A 103 -0.73 -3.93 8.22
CA CYS A 103 -0.37 -2.71 7.51
C CYS A 103 1.08 -2.36 7.75
N GLY A 104 1.69 -1.65 6.81
CA GLY A 104 2.78 -0.78 7.18
C GLY A 104 3.06 0.36 6.22
N ARG A 105 3.93 1.23 6.69
CA ARG A 105 3.99 2.64 6.32
C ARG A 105 5.37 3.02 5.80
N ASP A 106 5.43 4.06 4.98
CA ASP A 106 6.70 4.68 4.62
C ASP A 106 7.40 5.20 5.88
N LYS A 107 8.59 4.66 6.19
CA LYS A 107 9.41 5.10 7.34
C LYS A 107 10.11 6.44 7.07
N GLY A 108 10.20 6.88 5.81
CA GLY A 108 10.82 8.14 5.42
C GLY A 108 9.90 9.36 5.54
N ALA A 109 8.61 9.15 5.84
CA ALA A 109 7.62 10.21 6.05
C ALA A 109 7.48 10.61 7.53
N MET A 110 8.54 10.43 8.34
CA MET A 110 8.55 10.93 9.73
C MET A 110 8.48 12.45 9.71
N VAL A 111 7.28 12.98 9.96
CA VAL A 111 7.12 14.24 10.67
C VAL A 111 7.60 14.01 12.10
N ASP A 112 8.58 14.81 12.51
CA ASP A 112 8.83 15.11 13.92
C ASP A 112 7.56 15.67 14.58
#